data_AF-A0A813GRR6-F1
#
_entry.id   AF-A0A813GRR6-F1
#
_cell.length_a   1.000
_cell.length_b   1.000
_cell.length_c   1.000
_cell.angle_alpha   90.00
_cell.angle_beta   90.00
_cell.angle_gamma   90.00
#
_symmetry.space_group_name_H-M   'P 1'
#
loop_
_entity.id
_entity.type
_entity.pdbx_description
1 polymer ?
#
loop_
_entity_poly.entity_id
_entity_poly.type
_entity_poly.pdbx_seq_one_letter_code
_entity_poly.pdbx_strand_id
1 'polypeptide(L)'
;MVMSDSFSMHVFKDSFRKMFDCDEAGYLKLGFNAKIEVFTSREFKCCGAVGGLSSLGKKGPCVAETEIGEGNTCQWVIGSMDRNSTLAFYFDIANQQVGAMPQGKQAYLQFQTCYQHPSGRKRLRVTTVSTRYTDAQMSDIASGFDQEAAAVLMARYAVCKCENEDPLDVLRWVDRMLIRLVSKFADFRKDEPGSFHLSPEFSIFPQFMYHLRRSNFLQTFNASPDETAYYRMIVLRENVMNSLVMIQPALLQYLGFA
;
A
#
# COMPACT_ATOMS: atom_id res chain seq x y z
N MET A 1 17.44 -2.80 -4.21
CA MET A 1 18.22 -3.97 -4.67
C MET A 1 18.13 -4.01 -6.19
N VAL A 2 19.19 -4.45 -6.86
CA VAL A 2 19.23 -4.64 -8.32
C VAL A 2 19.47 -6.13 -8.56
N MET A 3 18.58 -6.78 -9.30
CA MET A 3 18.75 -8.17 -9.72
C MET A 3 19.20 -8.17 -11.19
N SER A 4 20.28 -8.90 -11.49
CA SER A 4 20.85 -9.01 -12.83
C SER A 4 21.77 -10.22 -12.91
N ASP A 5 21.86 -10.84 -14.09
CA ASP A 5 22.72 -12.01 -14.30
C ASP A 5 24.23 -11.68 -14.19
N SER A 6 24.61 -10.44 -14.49
CA SER A 6 26.01 -9.99 -14.43
C SER A 6 26.14 -8.48 -14.26
N PHE A 7 27.21 -8.05 -13.58
CA PHE A 7 27.59 -6.63 -13.43
C PHE A 7 27.97 -5.96 -14.76
N SER A 8 28.24 -6.73 -15.82
CA SER A 8 28.56 -6.19 -17.13
C SER A 8 27.32 -5.68 -17.89
N MET A 9 26.11 -6.12 -17.49
CA MET A 9 24.86 -5.78 -18.17
C MET A 9 24.44 -4.31 -17.94
N HIS A 10 23.75 -3.75 -18.94
CA HIS A 10 23.20 -2.40 -18.86
C HIS A 10 22.20 -2.25 -17.70
N VAL A 11 21.36 -3.26 -17.48
CA VAL A 11 20.39 -3.27 -16.35
C VAL A 11 21.09 -3.00 -15.02
N PHE A 12 22.23 -3.65 -14.74
CA PHE A 12 23.00 -3.38 -13.53
C PHE A 12 23.62 -1.99 -13.55
N LYS A 13 24.40 -1.67 -14.59
CA LYS A 13 25.18 -0.41 -14.67
C LYS A 13 24.28 0.82 -14.56
N ASP A 14 23.15 0.82 -15.26
CA ASP A 14 22.26 1.98 -15.30
C ASP A 14 21.43 2.08 -14.03
N SER A 15 20.97 0.96 -13.48
CA SER A 15 20.27 0.95 -12.18
C SER A 15 21.19 1.40 -11.04
N PHE A 16 22.46 0.96 -11.06
CA PHE A 16 23.45 1.35 -10.07
C PHE A 16 23.76 2.85 -10.16
N ARG A 17 23.96 3.41 -11.36
CA ARG A 17 24.14 4.86 -11.55
C ARG A 17 22.98 5.67 -11.00
N LYS A 18 21.74 5.25 -11.27
CA LYS A 18 20.52 5.93 -10.79
C LYS A 18 20.46 6.06 -9.27
N MET A 19 21.09 5.15 -8.51
CA MET A 19 21.16 5.27 -7.05
C MET A 19 21.92 6.51 -6.58
N PHE A 20 22.77 7.07 -7.44
CA PHE A 20 23.59 8.25 -7.16
C PHE A 20 23.11 9.51 -7.89
N ASP A 21 21.89 9.50 -8.45
CA ASP A 21 21.33 10.68 -9.08
C ASP A 21 21.24 11.83 -8.07
N CYS A 22 21.75 12.99 -8.48
CA CYS A 22 21.64 14.23 -7.71
C CYS A 22 20.40 15.04 -8.08
N ASP A 23 19.95 15.86 -7.14
CA ASP A 23 18.99 16.95 -7.36
C ASP A 23 19.67 18.15 -8.05
N GLU A 24 18.87 19.18 -8.34
CA GLU A 24 19.35 20.42 -8.99
C GLU A 24 20.43 21.15 -8.18
N ALA A 25 20.49 20.92 -6.87
CA ALA A 25 21.48 21.49 -5.97
C ALA A 25 22.73 20.60 -5.80
N GLY A 26 22.83 19.50 -6.55
CA GLY A 26 23.97 18.59 -6.53
C GLY A 26 24.00 17.58 -5.38
N TYR A 27 22.93 17.49 -4.57
CA TYR A 27 22.84 16.50 -3.49
C TYR A 27 22.17 15.22 -3.97
N LEU A 28 22.59 14.07 -3.43
CA LEU A 28 21.94 12.78 -3.72
C LEU A 28 20.42 12.87 -3.47
N LYS A 29 19.61 12.22 -4.32
CA LYS A 29 18.14 12.13 -4.15
C LYS A 29 17.73 11.09 -3.10
N LEU A 30 18.39 11.11 -1.95
CA LEU A 30 18.23 10.16 -0.85
C LEU A 30 17.94 10.89 0.47
N GLY A 31 17.39 10.15 1.43
CA GLY A 31 17.28 10.53 2.84
C GLY A 31 17.69 9.35 3.71
N PHE A 32 18.45 9.61 4.76
CA PHE A 32 19.01 8.56 5.63
C PHE A 32 18.47 8.65 7.05
N ASN A 33 18.49 7.52 7.76
CA ASN A 33 18.12 7.42 9.18
C ASN A 33 16.80 8.14 9.48
N ALA A 34 15.79 7.86 8.66
CA ALA A 34 14.50 8.52 8.77
C ALA A 34 13.70 7.89 9.90
N LYS A 35 13.04 8.73 10.69
CA LYS A 35 12.03 8.34 11.68
C LYS A 35 10.70 8.90 11.25
N ILE A 36 9.71 8.03 11.04
CA ILE A 36 8.35 8.43 10.72
C ILE A 36 7.47 8.20 11.94
N GLU A 37 6.70 9.22 12.32
CA GLU A 37 5.73 9.17 13.41
C GLU A 37 4.33 9.53 12.89
N VAL A 38 3.33 8.78 13.35
CA VAL A 38 1.93 8.92 12.95
C VAL A 38 1.09 9.46 14.10
N PHE A 39 0.31 10.49 13.80
CA PHE A 39 -0.66 11.11 14.70
C PHE A 39 -2.05 11.03 14.08
N THR A 40 -3.03 10.61 14.87
CA THR A 40 -4.43 10.48 14.43
C THR A 40 -5.36 11.23 15.36
N SER A 41 -6.52 11.65 14.85
CA SER A 41 -7.67 11.94 15.72
C SER A 41 -8.05 10.69 16.52
N ARG A 42 -8.60 10.88 17.72
CA ARG A 42 -8.94 9.79 18.66
C ARG A 42 -9.94 8.76 18.11
N GLU A 43 -10.68 9.12 17.06
CA GLU A 43 -11.71 8.29 16.43
C GLU A 43 -11.16 7.20 15.50
N PHE A 44 -9.85 7.16 15.24
CA PHE A 44 -9.23 6.06 14.51
C PHE A 44 -7.78 5.86 14.96
N LYS A 45 -7.30 4.63 14.82
CA LYS A 45 -6.00 4.19 15.33
C LYS A 45 -5.22 3.48 14.23
N CYS A 46 -3.90 3.56 14.30
CA CYS A 46 -2.98 2.91 13.39
C CYS A 46 -2.72 1.47 13.81
N CYS A 47 -3.03 0.53 12.93
CA CYS A 47 -2.80 -0.91 13.12
C CYS A 47 -1.35 -1.30 12.85
N GLY A 48 -0.69 -0.55 11.98
CA GLY A 48 0.71 -0.75 11.63
C GLY A 48 1.01 -0.31 10.21
N ALA A 49 2.20 -0.65 9.75
CA ALA A 49 2.68 -0.28 8.44
C ALA A 49 3.38 -1.44 7.73
N VAL A 50 3.31 -1.44 6.39
CA VAL A 50 3.96 -2.42 5.52
C VAL A 50 4.85 -1.69 4.51
N GLY A 51 6.12 -2.11 4.43
CA GLY A 51 7.14 -1.54 3.54
C GLY A 51 8.54 -1.67 4.13
N GLY A 52 9.52 -0.98 3.55
CA GLY A 52 10.91 -0.98 4.02
C GLY A 52 11.12 -0.14 5.29
N LEU A 53 10.56 -0.58 6.42
CA LEU A 53 10.62 0.06 7.73
C LEU A 53 10.75 -0.97 8.85
N SER A 54 11.09 -0.50 10.05
CA SER A 54 11.07 -1.33 11.26
C SER A 54 10.46 -0.55 12.42
N SER A 55 9.68 -1.24 13.26
CA SER A 55 9.07 -0.65 14.45
C SER A 55 10.10 -0.12 15.46
N LEU A 56 9.84 1.05 16.05
CA LEU A 56 10.59 1.58 17.20
C LEU A 56 9.89 1.32 18.55
N GLY A 57 8.78 0.56 18.54
CA GLY A 57 8.05 0.18 19.76
C GLY A 57 7.46 1.35 20.54
N LYS A 58 7.37 2.55 19.96
CA LYS A 58 6.83 3.74 20.61
C LYS A 58 5.32 3.59 20.76
N LYS A 59 4.84 3.46 21.99
CA LYS A 59 3.40 3.41 22.29
C LYS A 59 2.78 4.80 22.24
N GLY A 60 1.47 4.86 22.00
CA GLY A 60 0.71 6.09 21.98
C GLY A 60 -0.80 5.86 21.89
N PRO A 61 -1.63 6.88 22.12
CA PRO A 61 -3.09 6.76 22.07
C PRO A 61 -3.62 6.43 20.67
N CYS A 62 -2.83 6.70 19.63
CA CYS A 62 -3.14 6.39 18.24
C CYS A 62 -2.80 4.95 17.83
N VAL A 63 -2.26 4.10 18.70
CA VAL A 63 -1.91 2.70 18.38
C VAL A 63 -3.14 1.82 18.55
N ALA A 64 -3.48 1.03 17.52
CA ALA A 64 -4.61 0.10 17.53
C ALA A 64 -4.25 -1.22 18.25
N GLU A 65 -5.27 -1.96 18.65
CA GLU A 65 -5.11 -3.32 19.18
C GLU A 65 -4.90 -4.33 18.04
N THR A 66 -5.60 -4.15 16.92
CA THR A 66 -5.36 -4.90 15.69
C THR A 66 -3.97 -4.58 15.14
N GLU A 67 -3.19 -5.61 14.86
CA GLU A 67 -1.85 -5.48 14.28
C GLU A 67 -1.84 -5.87 12.79
N ILE A 68 -1.27 -5.00 11.96
CA ILE A 68 -1.05 -5.26 10.52
C ILE A 68 0.38 -4.84 10.15
N GLY A 69 1.18 -5.78 9.66
CA GLY A 69 2.58 -5.54 9.34
C GLY A 69 3.41 -5.21 10.58
N GLU A 70 4.28 -4.22 10.47
CA GLU A 70 5.04 -3.67 11.59
C GLU A 70 4.13 -2.80 12.47
N GLY A 71 3.39 -3.43 13.37
CA GLY A 71 2.39 -2.78 14.22
C GLY A 71 2.91 -2.43 15.60
N ASN A 72 1.97 -2.32 16.55
CA ASN A 72 2.25 -2.10 17.97
C ASN A 72 3.07 -0.85 18.29
N THR A 73 3.09 0.14 17.39
CA THR A 73 3.87 1.38 17.51
C THR A 73 3.17 2.52 16.79
N CYS A 74 3.51 3.76 17.14
CA CYS A 74 3.21 4.94 16.33
C CYS A 74 4.45 5.53 15.65
N GLN A 75 5.61 4.88 15.79
CA GLN A 75 6.88 5.36 15.24
C GLN A 75 7.71 4.22 14.64
N TRP A 76 8.32 4.48 13.48
CA TRP A 76 9.17 3.55 12.74
C TRP A 76 10.47 4.20 12.29
N VAL A 77 11.48 3.37 12.04
CA VAL A 77 12.75 3.77 11.42
C VAL A 77 12.85 3.23 10.00
N ILE A 78 13.48 4.02 9.13
CA ILE A 78 13.78 3.68 7.75
C ILE A 78 15.25 4.00 7.52
N GLY A 79 16.05 2.99 7.16
CA GLY A 79 17.50 3.15 6.99
C GLY A 79 17.87 4.14 5.87
N SER A 80 17.25 3.95 4.71
CA SER A 80 17.39 4.83 3.54
C SER A 80 16.05 4.93 2.81
N MET A 81 15.73 6.11 2.32
CA MET A 81 14.57 6.39 1.49
C MET A 81 14.94 7.28 0.32
N ASP A 82 14.20 7.13 -0.76
CA ASP A 82 14.27 7.97 -1.96
C ASP A 82 12.86 8.49 -2.30
N ARG A 83 12.74 9.24 -3.40
CA ARG A 83 11.44 9.78 -3.84
C ARG A 83 10.39 8.74 -4.19
N ASN A 84 10.79 7.48 -4.46
CA ASN A 84 9.88 6.40 -4.81
C ASN A 84 9.46 5.59 -3.58
N SER A 85 10.16 5.75 -2.46
CA SER A 85 9.93 4.98 -1.24
C SER A 85 8.55 5.27 -0.65
N THR A 86 7.63 4.33 -0.83
CA THR A 86 6.21 4.42 -0.48
C THR A 86 5.86 3.36 0.56
N LEU A 87 5.23 3.77 1.65
CA LEU A 87 4.83 2.91 2.77
C LEU A 87 3.30 2.80 2.80
N ALA A 88 2.78 1.63 3.18
CA ALA A 88 1.35 1.42 3.41
C ALA A 88 1.06 1.49 4.91
N PHE A 89 0.14 2.36 5.33
CA PHE A 89 -0.32 2.46 6.71
C PHE A 89 -1.78 2.00 6.79
N TYR A 90 -2.07 1.14 7.76
CA TYR A 90 -3.40 0.59 7.97
C TYR A 90 -4.01 1.17 9.24
N PHE A 91 -5.31 1.45 9.19
CA PHE A 91 -6.03 2.12 10.26
C PHE A 91 -7.37 1.44 10.53
N ASP A 92 -7.75 1.42 11.80
CA ASP A 92 -9.05 0.98 12.27
C ASP A 92 -9.82 2.16 12.89
N ILE A 93 -11.13 2.19 12.66
CA ILE A 93 -12.04 3.12 13.34
C ILE A 93 -12.17 2.70 14.81
N ALA A 94 -11.88 3.62 15.71
CA ALA A 94 -12.08 3.44 17.14
C ALA A 94 -13.56 3.65 17.51
N ASN A 95 -14.10 2.82 18.41
CA ASN A 95 -15.49 2.87 18.88
C ASN A 95 -16.55 2.80 17.77
N GLN A 96 -16.74 1.62 17.17
CA GLN A 96 -17.79 1.36 16.18
C GLN A 96 -19.23 1.30 16.73
N GLN A 97 -19.47 1.76 17.97
CA GLN A 97 -20.83 1.79 18.51
C GLN A 97 -21.69 2.80 17.74
N VAL A 98 -22.83 2.33 17.24
CA VAL A 98 -23.80 3.13 16.49
C VAL A 98 -24.24 4.33 17.34
N GLY A 99 -23.99 5.55 16.85
CA GLY A 99 -24.31 6.81 17.55
C GLY A 99 -23.13 7.52 18.24
N ALA A 100 -21.93 6.91 18.28
CA ALA A 100 -20.75 7.50 18.94
C ALA A 100 -19.85 8.34 18.02
N MET A 101 -20.05 8.29 16.70
CA MET A 101 -19.26 9.06 15.73
C MET A 101 -19.90 10.42 15.47
N PRO A 102 -19.21 11.55 15.78
CA PRO A 102 -19.81 12.86 15.60
C PRO A 102 -19.93 13.19 14.11
N GLN A 103 -21.15 13.35 13.62
CA GLN A 103 -21.43 13.70 12.22
C GLN A 103 -20.70 14.97 11.80
N GLY A 104 -20.14 14.97 10.58
CA GLY A 104 -19.44 16.12 10.02
C GLY A 104 -18.15 16.51 10.75
N LYS A 105 -17.73 15.76 11.78
CA LYS A 105 -16.47 16.01 12.47
C LYS A 105 -15.31 15.76 11.52
N GLN A 106 -14.35 16.66 11.59
CA GLN A 106 -13.11 16.55 10.85
C GLN A 106 -12.17 15.58 11.57
N ALA A 107 -11.76 14.52 10.86
CA ALA A 107 -10.66 13.65 11.22
C ALA A 107 -9.36 14.23 10.66
N TYR A 108 -8.27 14.06 11.41
CA TYR A 108 -6.93 14.49 11.02
C TYR A 108 -5.97 13.31 11.14
N LEU A 109 -5.14 13.14 10.12
CA LEU A 109 -4.01 12.21 10.07
C LEU A 109 -2.77 13.04 9.76
N GLN A 110 -1.73 12.93 10.58
CA GLN A 110 -0.47 13.61 10.35
C GLN A 110 0.69 12.61 10.36
N PHE A 111 1.54 12.72 9.35
CA PHE A 111 2.83 12.05 9.27
C PHE A 111 3.93 13.07 9.54
N GLN A 112 4.83 12.75 10.46
CA GLN A 112 6.06 13.50 10.69
C GLN A 112 7.25 12.60 10.35
N THR A 113 7.98 12.93 9.29
CA THR A 113 9.16 12.19 8.86
C THR A 113 10.40 13.04 9.08
N CYS A 114 11.20 12.68 10.07
CA CYS A 114 12.46 13.34 10.37
C CYS A 114 13.63 12.52 9.83
N TYR A 115 14.50 13.12 9.01
CA TYR A 115 15.56 12.40 8.31
C TYR A 115 16.83 13.22 8.13
N GLN A 116 17.95 12.55 7.84
CA GLN A 116 19.21 13.18 7.46
C GLN A 116 19.26 13.37 5.94
N HIS A 117 19.33 14.63 5.51
CA HIS A 117 19.54 15.01 4.12
C HIS A 117 21.02 14.85 3.74
N PRO A 118 21.37 14.52 2.48
CA PRO A 118 22.77 14.35 2.05
C PRO A 118 23.63 15.62 2.18
N SER A 119 23.02 16.79 2.33
CA SER A 119 23.72 18.02 2.72
C SER A 119 24.21 18.06 4.18
N GLY A 120 24.06 16.96 4.93
CA GLY A 120 24.37 16.88 6.38
C GLY A 120 23.33 17.49 7.30
N ARG A 121 22.26 18.10 6.77
CA ARG A 121 21.20 18.74 7.57
C ARG A 121 20.14 17.73 7.97
N LYS A 122 19.64 17.84 9.19
CA LYS A 122 18.42 17.16 9.61
C LYS A 122 17.20 17.91 9.07
N ARG A 123 16.24 17.21 8.48
CA ARG A 123 15.00 17.77 7.94
C ARG A 123 13.80 17.12 8.60
N LEU A 124 12.72 17.87 8.74
CA LEU A 124 11.42 17.38 9.16
C LEU A 124 10.43 17.66 8.03
N ARG A 125 9.83 16.59 7.49
CA ARG A 125 8.70 16.68 6.57
C ARG A 125 7.42 16.39 7.36
N VAL A 126 6.45 17.29 7.27
CA VAL A 126 5.15 17.13 7.90
C VAL A 126 4.08 17.10 6.82
N THR A 127 3.27 16.05 6.80
CA THR A 127 2.11 15.93 5.91
C THR A 127 0.89 15.75 6.78
N THR A 128 -0.08 16.67 6.69
CA THR A 128 -1.37 16.54 7.38
C THR A 128 -2.45 16.38 6.33
N VAL A 129 -3.28 15.35 6.47
CA VAL A 129 -4.48 15.14 5.67
C VAL A 129 -5.69 15.17 6.61
N SER A 130 -6.82 15.61 6.07
CA SER A 130 -8.05 15.71 6.83
C SER A 130 -9.21 15.17 6.02
N THR A 131 -10.06 14.35 6.64
CA THR A 131 -11.29 13.85 6.02
C THR A 131 -12.47 14.10 6.95
N ARG A 132 -13.67 14.27 6.39
CA ARG A 132 -14.90 14.41 7.18
C ARG A 132 -15.52 13.04 7.38
N TYR A 133 -16.01 12.79 8.58
CA TYR A 133 -16.85 11.62 8.81
C TYR A 133 -18.17 11.77 8.05
N THR A 134 -18.53 10.72 7.32
CA THR A 134 -19.84 10.59 6.66
C THR A 134 -20.81 9.90 7.60
N ASP A 135 -22.10 9.98 7.27
CA ASP A 135 -23.06 9.05 7.86
C ASP A 135 -22.73 7.62 7.47
N ALA A 136 -23.22 6.64 8.25
CA ALA A 136 -23.10 5.23 7.91
C ALA A 136 -23.95 4.82 6.68
N GLN A 137 -24.36 5.78 5.84
CA GLN A 137 -25.01 5.51 4.57
C GLN A 137 -23.99 4.88 3.61
N MET A 138 -24.37 3.72 3.07
CA MET A 138 -23.46 2.94 2.22
C MET A 138 -23.03 3.70 0.97
N SER A 139 -23.90 4.54 0.41
CA SER A 139 -23.64 5.33 -0.80
C SER A 139 -22.48 6.32 -0.61
N ASP A 140 -22.44 7.01 0.53
CA ASP A 140 -21.39 8.00 0.83
C ASP A 140 -20.04 7.29 0.98
N ILE A 141 -20.03 6.16 1.68
CA ILE A 141 -18.83 5.32 1.86
C ILE A 141 -18.35 4.77 0.51
N ALA A 142 -19.28 4.28 -0.32
CA ALA A 142 -18.99 3.74 -1.64
C ALA A 142 -18.33 4.78 -2.55
N SER A 143 -18.80 6.02 -2.54
CA SER A 143 -18.25 7.11 -3.36
C SER A 143 -16.80 7.49 -3.00
N GLY A 144 -16.37 7.19 -1.77
CA GLY A 144 -15.01 7.44 -1.30
C GLY A 144 -14.03 6.30 -1.58
N PHE A 145 -14.46 5.21 -2.24
CA PHE A 145 -13.61 4.05 -2.49
C PHE A 145 -12.66 4.29 -3.67
N ASP A 146 -11.37 4.29 -3.37
CA ASP A 146 -10.30 4.27 -4.36
C ASP A 146 -9.88 2.82 -4.65
N GLN A 147 -10.42 2.24 -5.72
CA GLN A 147 -10.14 0.86 -6.10
C GLN A 147 -8.67 0.59 -6.45
N GLU A 148 -7.95 1.59 -6.97
CA GLU A 148 -6.54 1.47 -7.34
C GLU A 148 -5.65 1.41 -6.09
N ALA A 149 -5.83 2.37 -5.18
CA ALA A 149 -5.13 2.37 -3.90
C ALA A 149 -5.49 1.14 -3.06
N ALA A 150 -6.77 0.74 -3.04
CA ALA A 150 -7.23 -0.45 -2.33
C ALA A 150 -6.58 -1.73 -2.88
N ALA A 151 -6.44 -1.86 -4.21
CA ALA A 151 -5.79 -3.01 -4.81
C ALA A 151 -4.32 -3.12 -4.40
N VAL A 152 -3.60 -2.00 -4.38
CA VAL A 152 -2.19 -1.96 -3.95
C VAL A 152 -2.04 -2.24 -2.45
N LEU A 153 -2.93 -1.68 -1.61
CA LEU A 153 -2.93 -1.96 -0.16
C LEU A 153 -3.25 -3.43 0.13
N MET A 154 -4.18 -4.03 -0.61
CA MET A 154 -4.48 -5.46 -0.52
C MET A 154 -3.31 -6.32 -0.98
N ALA A 155 -2.63 -5.95 -2.06
CA ALA A 155 -1.44 -6.66 -2.54
C ALA A 155 -0.30 -6.64 -1.50
N ARG A 156 -0.01 -5.47 -0.91
CA ARG A 156 1.01 -5.33 0.14
C ARG A 156 0.66 -6.13 1.39
N TYR A 157 -0.61 -6.14 1.78
CA TYR A 157 -1.05 -6.95 2.92
C TYR A 157 -0.94 -8.45 2.61
N ALA A 158 -1.36 -8.89 1.42
CA ALA A 158 -1.22 -10.28 1.01
C ALA A 158 0.25 -10.73 1.00
N VAL A 159 1.16 -9.90 0.47
CA VAL A 159 2.61 -10.17 0.48
C VAL A 159 3.14 -10.30 1.91
N CYS A 160 2.75 -9.40 2.81
CA CYS A 160 3.13 -9.47 4.23
C CYS A 160 2.57 -10.74 4.90
N LYS A 161 1.31 -11.12 4.62
CA LYS A 161 0.74 -12.38 5.13
C LYS A 161 1.52 -13.60 4.65
N CYS A 162 2.01 -13.62 3.41
CA CYS A 162 2.85 -14.71 2.90
C CYS A 162 4.19 -14.88 3.61
N GLU A 163 4.61 -13.98 4.50
CA GLU A 163 5.82 -14.17 5.31
C GLU A 163 5.58 -15.13 6.48
N ASN A 164 4.32 -15.23 6.96
CA ASN A 164 3.97 -15.98 8.17
C ASN A 164 2.84 -17.01 7.96
N GLU A 165 2.11 -16.93 6.85
CA GLU A 165 0.97 -17.79 6.52
C GLU A 165 1.24 -18.60 5.25
N ASP A 166 0.56 -19.75 5.14
CA ASP A 166 0.64 -20.59 3.93
C ASP A 166 0.11 -19.83 2.69
N PRO A 167 0.83 -19.86 1.54
CA PRO A 167 0.42 -19.11 0.35
C PRO A 167 -1.00 -19.44 -0.15
N LEU A 168 -1.46 -20.69 -0.02
CA LEU A 168 -2.80 -21.09 -0.44
C LEU A 168 -3.87 -20.47 0.46
N ASP A 169 -3.59 -20.34 1.76
CA ASP A 169 -4.50 -19.68 2.70
C ASP A 169 -4.55 -18.17 2.50
N VAL A 170 -3.43 -17.54 2.12
CA VAL A 170 -3.41 -16.13 1.69
C VAL A 170 -4.25 -15.91 0.43
N LEU A 171 -4.15 -16.80 -0.56
CA LEU A 171 -4.98 -16.72 -1.77
C LEU A 171 -6.47 -16.86 -1.46
N ARG A 172 -6.84 -17.83 -0.62
CA ARG A 172 -8.22 -17.97 -0.13
C ARG A 172 -8.67 -16.75 0.65
N TRP A 173 -7.78 -16.11 1.40
CA TRP A 173 -8.07 -14.86 2.10
C TRP A 173 -8.36 -13.72 1.12
N VAL A 174 -7.56 -13.55 0.07
CA VAL A 174 -7.82 -12.55 -1.00
C VAL A 174 -9.19 -12.80 -1.65
N ASP A 175 -9.48 -14.05 -2.03
CA ASP A 175 -10.77 -14.42 -2.63
C ASP A 175 -11.94 -14.13 -1.68
N ARG A 176 -11.81 -14.43 -0.38
CA ARG A 176 -12.82 -14.09 0.64
C ARG A 176 -13.00 -12.59 0.83
N MET A 177 -11.92 -11.79 0.78
CA MET A 177 -12.03 -10.33 0.90
C MET A 177 -12.74 -9.73 -0.32
N LEU A 178 -12.42 -10.22 -1.52
CA LEU A 178 -13.11 -9.82 -2.74
C LEU A 178 -14.61 -10.13 -2.66
N ILE A 179 -14.97 -11.37 -2.29
CA ILE A 179 -16.38 -11.77 -2.15
C ILE A 179 -17.10 -10.87 -1.14
N ARG A 180 -16.50 -10.62 0.03
CA ARG A 180 -17.10 -9.73 1.04
C ARG A 180 -17.33 -8.31 0.54
N LEU A 181 -16.38 -7.76 -0.23
CA LEU A 181 -16.50 -6.44 -0.81
C LEU A 181 -17.65 -6.39 -1.82
N VAL A 182 -17.64 -7.28 -2.81
CA VAL A 182 -18.65 -7.26 -3.86
C VAL A 182 -20.04 -7.64 -3.36
N SER A 183 -20.16 -8.58 -2.41
CA SER A 183 -21.45 -8.89 -1.78
C SER A 183 -22.04 -7.72 -0.99
N LYS A 184 -21.19 -6.76 -0.56
CA LYS A 184 -21.62 -5.59 0.20
C LYS A 184 -21.97 -4.38 -0.67
N PHE A 185 -21.28 -4.21 -1.81
CA PHE A 185 -21.37 -3.00 -2.64
C PHE A 185 -21.92 -3.24 -4.06
N ALA A 186 -22.14 -4.49 -4.48
CA ALA A 186 -22.78 -4.79 -5.76
C ALA A 186 -24.30 -4.79 -5.64
N ASP A 187 -24.95 -4.46 -6.75
CA ASP A 187 -26.37 -4.69 -6.96
C ASP A 187 -26.57 -6.06 -7.60
N PHE A 188 -27.37 -6.92 -6.97
CA PHE A 188 -27.73 -8.22 -7.53
C PHE A 188 -29.01 -8.76 -6.89
N ARG A 189 -29.66 -9.68 -7.61
CA ARG A 189 -30.75 -10.50 -7.10
C ARG A 189 -30.19 -11.86 -6.70
N LYS A 190 -30.68 -12.36 -5.57
CA LYS A 190 -30.27 -13.66 -5.05
C LYS A 190 -30.57 -14.75 -6.09
N ASP A 191 -29.62 -15.66 -6.28
CA ASP A 191 -29.72 -16.81 -7.19
C ASP A 191 -29.89 -16.44 -8.68
N GLU A 192 -29.65 -15.18 -9.07
CA GLU A 192 -29.69 -14.69 -10.46
C GLU A 192 -28.33 -14.07 -10.89
N PRO A 193 -27.33 -14.86 -11.32
CA PRO A 193 -25.98 -14.35 -11.62
C PRO A 193 -25.92 -13.24 -12.67
N GLY A 194 -26.81 -13.26 -13.66
CA GLY A 194 -26.88 -12.22 -14.71
C GLY A 194 -27.33 -10.84 -14.24
N SER A 195 -27.81 -10.73 -13.00
CA SER A 195 -28.23 -9.45 -12.40
C SER A 195 -27.08 -8.68 -11.74
N PHE A 196 -25.90 -9.31 -11.61
CA PHE A 196 -24.78 -8.73 -10.88
C PHE A 196 -24.19 -7.50 -11.60
N HIS A 197 -24.12 -6.38 -10.89
CA HIS A 197 -23.50 -5.15 -11.39
C HIS A 197 -22.72 -4.43 -10.28
N LEU A 198 -21.62 -3.79 -10.68
CA LEU A 198 -20.79 -2.96 -9.79
C LEU A 198 -20.79 -1.52 -10.32
N SER A 199 -20.79 -0.56 -9.40
CA SER A 199 -20.62 0.85 -9.76
C SER A 199 -19.20 1.11 -10.29
N PRO A 200 -18.98 2.23 -11.02
CA PRO A 200 -17.66 2.55 -11.59
C PRO A 200 -16.52 2.53 -10.57
N GLU A 201 -16.80 2.96 -9.34
CA GLU A 201 -15.84 3.01 -8.22
C GLU A 201 -15.27 1.63 -7.85
N PHE A 202 -16.01 0.55 -8.12
CA PHE A 202 -15.62 -0.83 -7.79
C PHE A 202 -15.36 -1.71 -9.00
N SER A 203 -15.75 -1.27 -10.20
CA SER A 203 -15.84 -2.09 -11.41
C SER A 203 -14.53 -2.78 -11.84
N ILE A 204 -13.37 -2.17 -11.56
CA ILE A 204 -12.04 -2.68 -11.96
C ILE A 204 -11.40 -3.48 -10.82
N PHE A 205 -11.81 -3.28 -9.57
CA PHE A 205 -11.23 -3.97 -8.41
C PHE A 205 -11.20 -5.51 -8.54
N PRO A 206 -12.27 -6.20 -8.99
CA PRO A 206 -12.21 -7.65 -9.25
C PRO A 206 -11.16 -8.05 -10.28
N GLN A 207 -10.93 -7.20 -11.30
CA GLN A 207 -9.89 -7.44 -12.31
C GLN A 207 -8.49 -7.38 -11.69
N PHE A 208 -8.22 -6.38 -10.83
CA PHE A 208 -6.95 -6.32 -10.10
C PHE A 208 -6.74 -7.55 -9.22
N MET A 209 -7.77 -8.01 -8.49
CA MET A 209 -7.67 -9.22 -7.66
C MET A 209 -7.43 -10.48 -8.50
N TYR A 210 -8.05 -10.57 -9.68
CA TYR A 210 -7.83 -11.66 -10.64
C TYR A 210 -6.38 -11.73 -11.15
N HIS A 211 -5.72 -10.58 -11.37
CA HIS A 211 -4.31 -10.54 -11.74
C HIS A 211 -3.39 -10.77 -10.53
N LEU A 212 -3.67 -10.13 -9.39
CA LEU A 212 -2.89 -10.28 -8.15
C LEU A 212 -2.76 -11.74 -7.72
N ARG A 213 -3.88 -12.50 -7.67
CA ARG A 213 -3.89 -13.91 -7.22
C ARG A 213 -3.09 -14.87 -8.10
N ARG A 214 -2.71 -14.44 -9.31
CA ARG A 214 -1.90 -15.22 -10.28
C ARG A 214 -0.52 -14.60 -10.53
N SER A 215 -0.21 -13.49 -9.87
CA SER A 215 1.07 -12.80 -10.00
C SER A 215 2.18 -13.56 -9.27
N ASN A 216 3.43 -13.27 -9.64
CA ASN A 216 4.62 -13.79 -8.97
C ASN A 216 4.79 -13.31 -7.51
N PHE A 217 3.91 -12.40 -7.03
CA PHE A 217 3.88 -12.02 -5.62
C PHE A 217 3.31 -13.14 -4.73
N LEU A 218 2.30 -13.86 -5.23
CA LEU A 218 1.54 -14.87 -4.49
C LEU A 218 1.73 -16.29 -5.05
N GLN A 219 1.86 -16.43 -6.37
CA GLN A 219 2.15 -17.72 -7.03
C GLN A 219 3.62 -17.78 -7.39
N THR A 220 4.41 -18.50 -6.60
CA THR A 220 5.88 -18.53 -6.74
C THR A 220 6.37 -19.73 -7.54
N PHE A 221 5.46 -20.57 -8.07
CA PHE A 221 5.83 -21.64 -8.99
C PHE A 221 6.45 -21.03 -10.26
N ASN A 222 7.58 -21.56 -10.71
CA ASN A 222 8.45 -21.00 -11.76
C ASN A 222 9.22 -19.72 -11.40
N ALA A 223 9.32 -19.34 -10.12
CA ALA A 223 10.25 -18.32 -9.65
C ALA A 223 11.17 -18.92 -8.59
N SER A 224 12.46 -18.58 -8.64
CA SER A 224 13.39 -18.86 -7.55
C SER A 224 12.99 -18.09 -6.28
N PRO A 225 13.47 -18.54 -5.10
CA PRO A 225 13.28 -17.77 -3.86
C PRO A 225 13.81 -16.33 -3.96
N ASP A 226 14.95 -16.13 -4.61
CA ASP A 226 15.56 -14.81 -4.79
C ASP A 226 14.70 -13.91 -5.70
N GLU A 227 14.21 -14.43 -6.84
CA GLU A 227 13.28 -13.69 -7.72
C GLU A 227 12.00 -13.30 -7.00
N THR A 228 11.44 -14.24 -6.22
CA THR A 228 10.25 -13.98 -5.40
C THR A 228 10.50 -12.86 -4.40
N ALA A 229 11.63 -12.91 -3.68
CA ALA A 229 12.01 -11.86 -2.74
C ALA A 229 12.20 -10.51 -3.44
N TYR A 230 12.80 -10.51 -4.63
CA TYR A 230 12.96 -9.31 -5.46
C TYR A 230 11.60 -8.71 -5.85
N TYR A 231 10.69 -9.49 -6.43
CA TYR A 231 9.37 -9.02 -6.82
C TYR A 231 8.59 -8.44 -5.63
N ARG A 232 8.57 -9.15 -4.50
CA ARG A 232 7.90 -8.70 -3.27
C ARG A 232 8.51 -7.39 -2.76
N MET A 233 9.83 -7.28 -2.70
CA MET A 233 10.49 -6.07 -2.21
C MET A 233 10.21 -4.83 -3.08
N ILE A 234 10.08 -4.98 -4.41
CA ILE A 234 9.71 -3.86 -5.29
C ILE A 234 8.26 -3.41 -5.04
N VAL A 235 7.28 -4.32 -4.98
CA VAL A 235 5.86 -3.93 -4.74
C VAL A 235 5.65 -3.32 -3.35
N LEU A 236 6.46 -3.70 -2.37
CA LEU A 236 6.44 -3.13 -1.02
C LEU A 236 7.03 -1.71 -0.94
N ARG A 237 7.77 -1.23 -1.96
CA ARG A 237 8.36 0.11 -1.97
C ARG A 237 7.74 1.07 -2.98
N GLU A 238 7.24 0.59 -4.11
CA GLU A 238 6.81 1.44 -5.23
C GLU A 238 5.48 2.16 -5.01
N ASN A 239 5.24 3.26 -5.72
CA ASN A 239 3.98 4.01 -5.62
C ASN A 239 2.79 3.24 -6.24
N VAL A 240 1.57 3.77 -6.05
CA VAL A 240 0.33 3.14 -6.54
C VAL A 240 0.42 2.80 -8.03
N MET A 241 0.75 3.78 -8.89
CA MET A 241 0.81 3.59 -10.34
C MET A 241 1.76 2.47 -10.76
N ASN A 242 2.99 2.46 -10.23
CA ASN A 242 3.98 1.44 -10.53
C ASN A 242 3.53 0.07 -9.99
N SER A 243 2.93 0.03 -8.80
CA SER A 243 2.35 -1.20 -8.23
C SER A 243 1.21 -1.76 -9.07
N LEU A 244 0.35 -0.92 -9.66
CA LEU A 244 -0.71 -1.39 -10.56
C LEU A 244 -0.14 -2.02 -11.81
N VAL A 245 0.86 -1.42 -12.45
CA VAL A 245 1.53 -2.00 -13.63
C VAL A 245 2.17 -3.35 -13.30
N MET A 246 2.71 -3.48 -12.09
CA MET A 246 3.26 -4.73 -11.58
C MET A 246 2.19 -5.81 -11.32
N ILE A 247 1.00 -5.43 -10.85
CA ILE A 247 -0.12 -6.35 -10.62
C ILE A 247 -0.78 -6.74 -11.96
N GLN A 248 -1.11 -5.75 -12.78
CA GLN A 248 -1.80 -5.88 -14.06
C GLN A 248 -1.00 -5.14 -15.14
N PRO A 249 -0.14 -5.86 -15.89
CA PRO A 249 0.66 -5.26 -16.95
C PRO A 249 -0.21 -4.61 -18.05
N ALA A 250 0.19 -3.42 -18.49
CA ALA A 250 -0.47 -2.73 -19.59
C ALA A 250 -0.17 -3.38 -20.93
N LEU A 251 -1.19 -3.52 -21.78
CA LEU A 251 -1.07 -3.99 -23.15
C LEU A 251 -1.54 -2.87 -24.10
N LEU A 252 -0.63 -2.37 -24.94
CA LEU A 252 -0.88 -1.27 -25.85
C LEU A 252 -0.85 -1.75 -27.30
N GLN A 253 -1.84 -1.33 -28.10
CA GLN A 253 -1.90 -1.59 -29.53
C GLN A 253 -1.68 -0.27 -30.29
N TYR A 254 -0.71 -0.25 -31.20
CA TYR A 254 -0.44 0.89 -32.09
C TYR A 254 -0.98 0.57 -33.48
N LEU A 255 -1.95 1.36 -33.95
CA LEU A 255 -2.47 1.26 -35.30
C LEU A 255 -1.77 2.31 -36.18
N GLY A 256 -1.25 1.88 -37.33
CA GLY A 256 -0.74 2.82 -38.33
C GLY A 256 -1.91 3.60 -38.95
N PHE A 257 -1.70 4.89 -39.22
CA PHE A 257 -2.60 5.63 -40.09
C PHE A 257 -2.47 5.05 -41.51
N ALA A 258 -3.55 4.50 -42.04
CA ALA A 258 -3.65 4.05 -43.43
C ALA A 258 -3.89 5.23 -44.37
#